data_AF-A0A382ULX3-F1
#
_entry.id   AF-A0A382ULX3-F1
#
_cell.length_a   1.000
_cell.length_b   1.000
_cell.length_c   1.000
_cell.angle_alpha   90.00
_cell.angle_beta   90.00
_cell.angle_gamma   90.00
#
_symmetry.space_group_name_H-M   'P 1'
#
loop_
_entity.id
_entity.type
_entity.pdbx_description
1 polymer ?
#
loop_
_entity_poly.entity_id
_entity_poly.type
_entity_poly.pdbx_seq_one_letter_code
_entity_poly.pdbx_strand_id
1 'polypeptide(L)' 'VLFLDDAAYVDGPIWAAVSPIHALTAAIAVLMTMVVLIPVVSKAKTSIGRVVTLESSLLISLYVIASLLVFYSGRGGH' A
#
# COMPACT_ATOMS: atom_id res chain seq x y z
N VAL A 1 -6.24 2.17 -19.30
CA VAL A 1 -6.02 3.51 -19.89
C VAL A 1 -4.52 3.82 -19.95
N LEU A 2 -3.80 3.86 -18.81
CA LEU A 2 -2.34 4.11 -18.76
C LEU A 2 -1.47 3.19 -19.64
N PHE A 3 -1.76 1.88 -19.69
CA PHE A 3 -0.99 0.96 -20.56
C PHE A 3 -1.22 1.20 -22.06
N LEU A 4 -2.43 1.66 -22.42
CA LEU A 4 -2.77 1.93 -23.81
C LEU A 4 -2.18 3.27 -24.27
N ASP A 5 -2.13 4.25 -23.37
CA ASP A 5 -1.41 5.51 -23.59
C ASP A 5 0.09 5.28 -23.76
N ASP A 6 0.67 4.36 -22.99
CA ASP A 6 2.10 4.05 -23.05
C ASP A 6 2.53 3.37 -24.36
N ALA A 7 1.65 2.53 -24.93
CA ALA A 7 1.87 1.93 -26.24
C ALA A 7 1.77 2.96 -27.40
N ALA A 8 1.09 4.08 -27.16
CA ALA A 8 0.92 5.17 -28.12
C ALA A 8 1.94 6.32 -27.92
N TYR A 9 2.64 6.35 -26.79
CA TYR A 9 3.59 7.40 -26.42
C TYR A 9 4.99 7.09 -26.98
N VAL A 10 5.54 8.00 -27.78
CA VAL A 10 6.76 7.77 -28.59
C VAL A 10 8.04 8.16 -27.85
N ASP A 11 7.93 8.96 -26.78
CA ASP A 11 9.07 9.47 -25.99
C ASP A 11 9.53 8.51 -24.86
N GLY A 12 9.13 7.24 -24.95
CA GLY A 12 9.49 6.16 -24.02
C GLY A 12 8.39 5.84 -22.98
N PRO A 13 8.49 4.70 -22.29
CA PRO A 13 7.46 4.28 -21.34
C PRO A 13 7.30 5.30 -20.21
N ILE A 14 6.09 5.84 -20.01
CA ILE A 14 5.63 6.60 -18.84
C ILE A 14 5.98 5.86 -17.54
N TRP A 15 5.96 4.52 -17.55
CA TRP A 15 6.37 3.71 -16.40
C TRP A 15 7.88 3.81 -16.09
N ALA A 16 8.72 4.21 -17.04
CA ALA A 16 10.14 4.46 -16.78
C ALA A 16 10.36 5.69 -15.90
N ALA A 17 9.40 6.62 -15.84
CA ALA A 17 9.44 7.79 -14.96
C ALA A 17 8.86 7.50 -13.56
N VAL A 18 8.19 6.36 -13.36
CA VAL A 18 7.61 5.98 -12.07
C VAL A 18 8.67 5.27 -11.23
N SER A 19 9.07 5.90 -10.13
CA SER A 19 10.05 5.33 -9.20
C SER A 19 9.55 3.97 -8.65
N PRO A 20 10.44 2.98 -8.48
CA PRO A 20 10.12 1.70 -7.81
C PRO A 20 9.43 1.84 -6.45
N ILE A 21 9.61 2.99 -5.78
CA ILE A 21 8.94 3.35 -4.54
C ILE A 21 7.41 3.34 -4.67
N HIS A 22 6.87 3.61 -5.86
CA HIS A 22 5.44 3.73 -6.12
C HIS A 22 4.75 2.37 -6.00
N ALA A 23 5.37 1.31 -6.53
CA ALA A 23 4.88 -0.07 -6.42
C ALA A 23 4.88 -0.53 -4.95
N LEU A 24 5.92 -0.18 -4.21
CA LEU A 24 6.04 -0.46 -2.77
C LEU A 24 4.93 0.23 -1.97
N THR A 25 4.72 1.53 -2.19
CA THR A 25 3.66 2.28 -1.50
C THR A 25 2.26 1.76 -1.85
N ALA A 26 2.03 1.40 -3.13
CA ALA A 26 0.75 0.85 -3.58
C ALA A 26 0.45 -0.51 -2.92
N ALA A 27 1.45 -1.41 -2.87
CA ALA A 27 1.29 -2.71 -2.23
C ALA A 27 0.92 -2.58 -0.74
N ILE A 28 1.56 -1.64 -0.03
CA ILE A 28 1.29 -1.44 1.40
C ILE A 28 -0.08 -0.79 1.64
N ALA A 29 -0.50 0.14 0.79
CA ALA A 29 -1.84 0.70 0.84
C ALA A 29 -2.92 -0.38 0.65
N VAL A 30 -2.72 -1.33 -0.27
CA VAL A 30 -3.62 -2.48 -0.45
C VAL A 30 -3.64 -3.35 0.80
N LEU A 31 -2.49 -3.65 1.42
CA LEU A 31 -2.43 -4.42 2.67
C LEU A 31 -3.20 -3.75 3.81
N MET A 32 -3.02 -2.44 4.01
CA MET A 32 -3.78 -1.68 5.01
C MET A 32 -5.29 -1.78 4.75
N THR A 33 -5.71 -1.70 3.49
CA THR A 33 -7.11 -1.82 3.10
C THR A 33 -7.67 -3.19 3.46
N MET A 34 -6.91 -4.26 3.23
CA MET A 34 -7.33 -5.63 3.59
C MET A 34 -7.49 -5.81 5.10
N VAL A 35 -6.62 -5.20 5.91
CA VAL A 35 -6.72 -5.25 7.38
C VAL A 35 -8.06 -4.71 7.88
N VAL A 36 -8.58 -3.65 7.25
CA VAL A 36 -9.91 -3.09 7.57
C VAL A 36 -11.02 -3.92 6.91
N LEU A 37 -10.82 -4.40 5.69
CA LEU A 37 -11.86 -5.06 4.93
C LEU A 37 -12.24 -6.43 5.51
N ILE A 38 -11.26 -7.24 5.92
CA ILE A 38 -11.47 -8.59 6.50
C ILE A 38 -12.51 -8.59 7.64
N PRO A 39 -12.36 -7.78 8.69
CA PRO A 39 -13.32 -7.70 9.79
C PRO A 39 -14.65 -7.06 9.38
N VAL A 40 -14.66 -6.10 8.44
CA VAL A 40 -15.90 -5.50 7.91
C VAL A 40 -16.77 -6.52 7.18
N VAL A 41 -16.16 -7.41 6.38
CA VAL A 41 -16.89 -8.46 5.65
C VAL A 41 -17.14 -9.70 6.51
N SER A 42 -16.30 -9.92 7.52
CA SER A 42 -16.46 -11.00 8.48
C SER A 42 -17.64 -10.72 9.39
N LYS A 43 -18.71 -11.52 9.27
CA LYS A 43 -19.85 -11.49 10.21
C LYS A 43 -19.51 -12.13 11.57
N ALA A 44 -18.24 -12.26 11.93
CA ALA A 44 -17.83 -12.85 13.19
C ALA A 44 -18.32 -11.99 14.36
N LYS A 45 -19.11 -12.59 15.25
CA LYS A 45 -19.50 -11.98 16.54
C LYS A 45 -18.27 -11.82 17.42
N THR A 46 -17.52 -10.75 17.17
CA THR A 46 -16.37 -10.34 17.94
C THR A 46 -16.70 -9.02 18.60
N SER A 47 -16.26 -8.84 19.84
CA SER A 47 -16.51 -7.59 20.56
C SER A 47 -15.86 -6.44 19.80
N ILE A 48 -16.66 -5.43 19.41
CA ILE A 48 -16.24 -4.26 18.63
C ILE A 48 -14.96 -3.64 19.23
N GLY A 49 -14.87 -3.55 20.56
CA GLY A 49 -13.70 -2.99 21.23
C GLY A 49 -12.40 -3.78 20.97
N ARG A 50 -12.45 -5.11 20.91
CA ARG A 50 -11.30 -5.98 20.64
C ARG A 50 -10.88 -5.94 19.17
N VAL A 51 -11.86 -5.84 18.28
CA VAL A 51 -11.64 -5.74 16.83
C VAL A 51 -10.94 -4.43 16.49
N VAL A 52 -11.45 -3.31 17.01
CA VAL A 52 -10.85 -1.98 16.80
C VAL A 52 -9.42 -1.91 17.33
N THR A 53 -9.12 -2.52 18.49
CA THR A 53 -7.74 -2.52 19.02
C THR A 53 -6.78 -3.33 18.18
N LEU A 54 -7.23 -4.48 17.64
CA LEU A 54 -6.41 -5.33 16.78
C LEU A 54 -6.18 -4.70 15.40
N GLU A 55 -7.23 -4.19 14.77
CA GLU A 55 -7.12 -3.48 13.49
C GLU A 55 -6.21 -2.26 13.62
N SER A 56 -6.41 -1.45 14.66
CA SER A 56 -5.62 -0.24 14.88
C SER A 56 -4.14 -0.58 15.11
N SER A 57 -3.82 -1.59 15.92
CA SER A 57 -2.42 -1.98 16.17
C SER A 57 -1.74 -2.50 14.90
N LEU A 58 -2.47 -3.26 14.08
CA LEU A 58 -1.98 -3.85 12.84
C LEU A 58 -1.78 -2.77 11.77
N LEU A 59 -2.72 -1.82 11.65
CA LEU A 59 -2.58 -0.65 10.78
C LEU A 59 -1.41 0.24 11.18
N ILE A 60 -1.25 0.55 12.48
CA ILE A 60 -0.13 1.34 12.97
C ILE A 60 1.20 0.64 12.64
N SER A 61 1.28 -0.67 12.85
CA SER A 61 2.48 -1.46 12.54
C SER A 61 2.79 -1.42 11.04
N LEU A 62 1.79 -1.67 10.18
CA LEU A 62 1.92 -1.56 8.73
C LEU A 62 2.37 -0.18 8.30
N TYR A 63 1.84 0.88 8.90
CA TYR A 63 2.19 2.26 8.59
C TYR A 63 3.63 2.59 8.96
N VAL A 64 4.09 2.16 10.13
CA VAL A 64 5.48 2.33 10.54
C VAL A 64 6.41 1.57 9.59
N ILE A 65 6.08 0.31 9.29
CA ILE A 65 6.86 -0.51 8.34
C ILE A 65 6.91 0.16 6.97
N ALA A 66 5.78 0.67 6.46
CA ALA A 66 5.71 1.39 5.20
C ALA A 66 6.61 2.61 5.19
N SER A 67 6.52 3.42 6.24
CA SER A 67 7.28 4.65 6.37
C SER A 67 8.78 4.38 6.40
N LEU A 68 9.21 3.34 7.13
CA LEU A 68 10.60 2.92 7.17
C LEU A 68 11.07 2.38 5.82
N LEU A 69 10.31 1.50 5.19
CA LEU A 69 10.62 0.94 3.87
C LEU A 69 10.75 2.04 2.82
N VAL A 70 9.83 3.00 2.80
CA VAL A 70 9.88 4.15 1.89
C VAL A 70 11.10 5.03 2.19
N PHE A 71 11.36 5.32 3.46
CA PHE A 71 12.50 6.14 3.87
C PHE A 71 13.83 5.49 3.46
N TYR A 72 14.04 4.21 3.74
CA TYR A 72 15.27 3.51 3.38
C TYR A 72 15.41 3.28 1.87
N SER A 73 14.33 2.92 1.19
CA SER A 73 14.35 2.73 -0.27
C SER A 73 14.53 4.05 -1.02
N GLY A 74 14.06 5.17 -0.47
CA GLY A 74 14.35 6.51 -0.99
C GLY A 74 15.79 6.96 -0.71
N ARG A 75 16.42 6.44 0.35
CA ARG A 75 17.81 6.78 0.73
C ARG A 75 18.87 6.01 -0.05
N GLY A 76 18.56 4.77 -0.49
CA GLY A 76 19.47 3.91 -1.25
C GLY A 76 19.53 4.19 -2.75
N GLY A 77 18.78 5.18 -3.25
CA GLY A 77 18.74 5.59 -4.66
C GLY A 77 19.61 6.83 -4.98
N HIS A 78 20.54 7.20 -4.10
CA HIS A 78 21.55 8.25 -4.33
C HIS A 78 22.91 7.64 -4.64
#